data_AF-A0A962V819-F1
#
_entry.id   AF-A0A962V819-F1
#
_cell.length_a   1.000
_cell.length_b   1.000
_cell.length_c   1.000
_cell.angle_alpha   90.00
_cell.angle_beta   90.00
_cell.angle_gamma   90.00
#
_symmetry.space_group_name_H-M   'P 1'
#
loop_
_entity.id
_entity.type
_entity.pdbx_description
1 polymer ?
#
loop_
_entity_poly.entity_id
_entity_poly.type
_entity_poly.pdbx_seq_one_letter_code
_entity_poly.pdbx_strand_id
1 'polypeptide(L)'
;CGNDLLFSCQNIKHFRLFIEVCEDLWVPIPPSSYAALAGASVIANLSASNITIGKAEYRRELCLSQSARCLAAYLYSAAGAGESTTDLAWDGQGLICENGELLAETDRFATTGQLIIADIDLERLAQ
;
A
#
# COMPACT_ATOMS: atom_id res chain seq x y z
N CYS A 1 5.80 -12.76 10.24
CA CYS A 1 6.16 -11.96 9.06
C CYS A 1 7.59 -11.50 9.26
N GLY A 2 8.49 -11.70 8.30
CA GLY A 2 9.87 -11.24 8.39
C GLY A 2 10.09 -10.10 7.42
N ASN A 3 10.82 -9.07 7.82
CA ASN A 3 11.09 -7.87 7.02
C ASN A 3 12.03 -8.13 5.82
N ASP A 4 12.46 -9.38 5.65
CA ASP A 4 13.46 -9.82 4.67
C ASP A 4 12.88 -10.79 3.62
N LEU A 5 11.56 -10.95 3.57
CA LEU A 5 10.91 -11.89 2.65
C LEU A 5 10.44 -11.17 1.38
N LEU A 6 11.08 -11.50 0.26
CA LEU A 6 10.67 -11.07 -1.07
C LEU A 6 10.12 -12.25 -1.86
N PHE A 7 8.92 -12.10 -2.39
CA PHE A 7 8.25 -13.10 -3.20
C PHE A 7 8.35 -12.72 -4.68
N SER A 8 9.00 -13.56 -5.47
CA SER A 8 9.14 -13.35 -6.91
C SER A 8 8.16 -14.22 -7.69
N CYS A 9 7.76 -13.74 -8.86
CA CYS A 9 6.94 -14.47 -9.79
C CYS A 9 7.82 -15.00 -10.94
N GLN A 10 7.87 -16.31 -11.15
CA GLN A 10 8.78 -16.91 -12.14
C GLN A 10 8.47 -16.48 -13.58
N ASN A 11 7.20 -16.19 -13.87
CA ASN A 11 6.71 -15.84 -15.20
C ASN A 11 6.51 -14.33 -15.42
N ILE A 12 6.77 -13.49 -14.42
CA ILE A 12 6.67 -12.03 -14.54
C ILE A 12 8.01 -11.43 -14.13
N LYS A 13 8.78 -11.01 -15.14
CA LYS A 13 10.08 -10.37 -14.93
C LYS A 13 9.89 -9.09 -14.11
N HIS A 14 10.87 -8.77 -13.27
CA HIS A 14 10.88 -7.60 -12.38
C HIS A 14 9.79 -7.58 -11.29
N PHE A 15 8.87 -8.54 -11.22
CA PHE A 15 7.92 -8.63 -10.12
C PHE A 15 8.57 -9.22 -8.86
N ARG A 16 8.68 -8.41 -7.81
CA ARG A 16 9.16 -8.81 -6.48
C ARG A 16 8.31 -8.13 -5.42
N LEU A 17 7.44 -8.92 -4.79
CA LEU A 17 6.48 -8.49 -3.78
C LEU A 17 7.12 -8.50 -2.39
N PHE A 18 6.95 -7.39 -1.68
CA PHE A 18 7.14 -7.27 -0.25
C PHE A 18 5.82 -6.93 0.44
N ILE A 19 5.66 -7.34 1.69
CA ILE A 19 4.45 -7.09 2.48
C ILE A 19 4.84 -6.46 3.81
N GLU A 20 4.23 -5.33 4.13
CA GLU A 20 4.24 -4.70 5.45
C GLU A 20 2.82 -4.52 5.97
N VAL A 21 2.67 -4.17 7.25
CA VAL A 21 1.37 -4.11 7.91
C VAL A 21 1.19 -2.77 8.61
N CYS A 22 0.13 -2.07 8.24
CA CYS A 22 -0.40 -0.90 8.95
C CYS A 22 0.66 0.12 9.37
N GLU A 23 1.04 0.11 10.65
CA GLU A 23 1.96 1.05 11.27
C GLU A 23 3.36 1.08 10.65
N ASP A 24 3.77 0.02 9.98
CA ASP A 24 5.10 -0.10 9.40
C ASP A 24 5.44 1.08 8.46
N LEU A 25 4.43 1.67 7.79
CA LEU A 25 4.61 2.78 6.85
C LEU A 25 4.98 4.12 7.53
N TRP A 26 4.55 4.36 8.77
CA TRP A 26 4.69 5.69 9.40
C TRP A 26 5.86 5.81 10.38
N VAL A 27 6.66 4.75 10.53
CA VAL A 27 7.92 4.82 11.29
C VAL A 27 8.98 5.60 10.49
N PRO A 28 10.03 6.15 11.13
CA PRO A 28 11.03 6.98 10.44
C PRO A 28 11.73 6.29 9.25
N ILE A 29 11.93 4.97 9.36
CA ILE A 29 12.49 4.15 8.28
C ILE A 29 11.59 2.91 8.12
N PRO A 30 10.59 2.98 7.22
CA PRO A 30 9.69 1.86 6.99
C PRO A 30 10.42 0.61 6.50
N PRO A 31 9.99 -0.62 6.86
CA PRO A 31 10.53 -1.88 6.34
C PRO A 31 10.57 -1.93 4.82
N SER A 32 9.56 -1.38 4.14
CA SER A 32 9.52 -1.23 2.69
C SER A 32 10.73 -0.50 2.09
N SER A 33 11.37 0.39 2.85
CA SER A 33 12.60 1.07 2.40
C SER A 33 13.75 0.08 2.23
N TYR A 34 13.91 -0.86 3.17
CA TYR A 34 14.92 -1.91 3.08
C TYR A 34 14.54 -2.95 2.03
N ALA A 35 13.26 -3.29 1.93
CA ALA A 35 12.77 -4.21 0.92
C ALA A 35 13.00 -3.70 -0.50
N ALA A 36 12.76 -2.40 -0.74
CA ALA A 36 13.05 -1.74 -2.01
C ALA A 36 14.54 -1.82 -2.36
N LEU A 37 15.43 -1.55 -1.38
CA LEU A 37 16.88 -1.72 -1.55
C LEU A 37 17.28 -3.19 -1.83
N ALA A 38 16.53 -4.16 -1.31
CA ALA A 38 16.70 -5.58 -1.62
C ALA A 38 16.07 -5.99 -2.97
N GLY A 39 15.42 -5.04 -3.66
CA GLY A 39 14.85 -5.16 -5.00
C GLY A 39 13.35 -5.44 -5.03
N ALA A 40 12.58 -5.09 -4.00
CA ALA A 40 11.12 -5.08 -4.08
C ALA A 40 10.65 -4.03 -5.08
N SER A 41 9.78 -4.42 -6.02
CA SER A 41 9.16 -3.53 -7.01
C SER A 41 7.68 -3.31 -6.74
N VAL A 42 7.07 -4.19 -5.95
CA VAL A 42 5.68 -4.09 -5.49
C VAL A 42 5.68 -4.25 -3.98
N ILE A 43 5.06 -3.31 -3.29
CA ILE A 43 4.93 -3.30 -1.83
C ILE A 43 3.44 -3.30 -1.52
N ALA A 44 2.99 -4.25 -0.69
CA ALA A 44 1.62 -4.29 -0.19
C ALA A 44 1.58 -3.94 1.30
N ASN A 45 0.65 -3.06 1.67
CA ASN A 45 0.35 -2.71 3.05
C ASN A 45 -1.11 -3.07 3.37
N LEU A 46 -1.26 -4.06 4.25
CA LEU A 46 -2.55 -4.42 4.82
C LEU A 46 -2.77 -3.64 6.11
N SER A 47 -3.89 -2.94 6.21
CA SER A 47 -4.12 -1.98 7.28
C SER A 47 -5.48 -2.17 7.95
N ALA A 48 -5.48 -2.36 9.27
CA ALA A 48 -6.68 -2.14 10.09
C ALA A 48 -6.68 -0.69 10.61
N SER A 49 -6.59 0.28 9.68
CA SER A 49 -6.45 1.69 10.04
C SER A 49 -7.82 2.34 10.25
N ASN A 50 -8.14 2.69 11.50
CA ASN A 50 -9.31 3.49 11.82
C ASN A 50 -9.28 4.84 11.09
N ILE A 51 -10.44 5.45 10.87
CA ILE A 51 -10.53 6.78 10.25
C ILE A 51 -10.75 7.88 11.28
N THR A 52 -10.08 9.00 11.07
CA THR A 52 -10.32 10.29 11.72
C THR A 52 -10.31 11.40 10.67
N ILE A 53 -10.73 12.62 11.04
CA ILE A 53 -10.71 13.77 10.13
C ILE A 53 -9.27 14.00 9.64
N GLY A 54 -9.10 14.13 8.33
CA GLY A 54 -7.80 14.37 7.67
C GLY A 54 -6.91 13.14 7.45
N LYS A 55 -7.17 12.02 8.12
CA LYS A 55 -6.30 10.83 8.04
C LYS A 55 -6.30 10.15 6.67
N ALA A 56 -7.37 10.26 5.89
CA ALA A 56 -7.41 9.72 4.53
C ALA A 56 -6.43 10.42 3.58
N GLU A 57 -6.34 11.76 3.68
CA GLU A 57 -5.38 12.52 2.88
C GLU A 57 -3.95 12.23 3.34
N TYR A 58 -3.72 12.19 4.65
CA TYR A 58 -2.44 11.81 5.21
C TYR A 58 -1.97 10.42 4.74
N ARG A 59 -2.85 9.41 4.72
CA ARG A 59 -2.54 8.07 4.19
C ARG A 59 -2.19 8.11 2.71
N ARG A 60 -2.91 8.90 1.91
CA ARG A 60 -2.63 9.09 0.48
C ARG A 60 -1.22 9.67 0.30
N GLU A 61 -0.90 10.76 0.99
CA GLU A 61 0.41 11.40 0.93
C GLU A 61 1.55 10.44 1.32
N LEU A 62 1.37 9.65 2.38
CA LEU A 62 2.34 8.63 2.78
C LEU A 62 2.54 7.56 1.71
N CYS A 63 1.46 7.02 1.14
CA CYS A 63 1.54 5.99 0.10
C CYS A 63 2.21 6.52 -1.18
N LEU A 64 1.84 7.73 -1.62
CA LEU A 64 2.48 8.39 -2.76
C LEU A 64 3.97 8.62 -2.49
N SER A 65 4.32 9.23 -1.37
CA SER A 65 5.71 9.50 -0.98
C SER A 65 6.53 8.21 -0.90
N GLN A 66 5.99 7.16 -0.28
CA GLN A 66 6.71 5.90 -0.12
C GLN A 66 6.89 5.18 -1.46
N SER A 67 5.87 5.18 -2.34
CA SER A 67 6.00 4.63 -3.70
C SER A 67 7.09 5.34 -4.51
N ALA A 68 7.18 6.67 -4.42
CA ALA A 68 8.21 7.47 -5.09
C ALA A 68 9.62 7.20 -4.53
N ARG A 69 9.77 7.21 -3.20
CA ARG A 69 11.06 6.98 -2.53
C ARG A 69 11.62 5.58 -2.78
N CYS A 70 10.73 4.59 -2.90
CA CYS A 70 11.11 3.21 -3.14
C CYS A 70 11.25 2.86 -4.63
N LEU A 71 10.91 3.78 -5.56
CA LEU A 71 10.80 3.50 -6.99
C LEU A 71 9.97 2.23 -7.25
N ALA A 72 8.82 2.13 -6.57
CA ALA A 72 8.01 0.92 -6.53
C ALA A 72 6.52 1.24 -6.69
N ALA A 73 5.73 0.21 -6.96
CA ALA A 73 4.29 0.25 -6.76
C ALA A 73 3.96 0.00 -5.29
N TYR A 74 3.00 0.76 -4.75
CA TYR A 74 2.55 0.66 -3.37
C TYR A 74 1.04 0.40 -3.34
N LEU A 75 0.65 -0.74 -2.80
CA LEU A 75 -0.73 -1.23 -2.71
C LEU A 75 -1.20 -1.09 -1.27
N TYR A 76 -2.21 -0.29 -1.03
CA TYR A 76 -2.75 -0.05 0.30
C TYR A 76 -4.19 -0.55 0.41
N SER A 77 -4.51 -1.25 1.49
CA SER A 77 -5.88 -1.70 1.78
C SER A 77 -6.22 -1.48 3.24
N ALA A 78 -7.13 -0.55 3.52
CA ALA A 78 -7.68 -0.34 4.85
C ALA A 78 -8.93 -1.20 5.12
N ALA A 79 -9.17 -1.53 6.39
CA ALA A 79 -10.43 -2.10 6.84
C ALA A 79 -11.60 -1.11 6.67
N GLY A 80 -12.78 -1.66 6.42
CA GLY A 80 -14.00 -0.92 6.09
C GLY A 80 -15.22 -1.44 6.83
N ALA A 81 -16.37 -1.47 6.16
CA ALA A 81 -17.62 -1.94 6.75
C ALA A 81 -17.51 -3.39 7.28
N GLY A 82 -18.02 -3.62 8.50
CA GLY A 82 -18.00 -4.93 9.17
C GLY A 82 -17.08 -4.99 10.40
N GLU A 83 -16.13 -4.06 10.51
CA GLU A 83 -15.30 -3.93 11.72
C GLU A 83 -16.08 -3.33 12.90
N SER A 84 -15.62 -3.62 14.11
CA SER A 84 -16.25 -3.12 15.34
C SER A 84 -16.25 -1.59 15.39
N THR A 85 -17.43 -1.00 15.63
CA THR A 85 -17.62 0.46 15.70
C THR A 85 -17.88 0.98 17.11
N THR A 86 -17.53 0.22 18.15
CA THR A 86 -17.77 0.63 19.54
C THR A 86 -17.10 1.97 19.86
N ASP A 87 -15.84 2.14 19.45
CA ASP A 87 -15.02 3.32 19.76
C ASP A 87 -14.41 3.97 18.51
N LEU A 88 -14.45 3.28 17.37
CA LEU A 88 -13.71 3.64 16.15
C LEU A 88 -14.63 3.63 14.93
N ALA A 89 -14.21 4.34 13.88
CA ALA A 89 -14.85 4.32 12.57
C ALA A 89 -13.86 3.80 11.51
N TRP A 90 -14.40 3.34 10.39
CA TRP A 90 -13.65 2.70 9.30
C TRP A 90 -14.15 3.24 7.96
N ASP A 91 -13.24 3.53 7.03
CA ASP A 91 -13.60 4.11 5.73
C ASP A 91 -13.26 3.25 4.53
N GLY A 92 -12.59 2.11 4.70
CA GLY A 92 -12.33 1.15 3.62
C GLY A 92 -11.47 1.71 2.48
N GLN A 93 -10.62 2.70 2.76
CA GLN A 93 -9.77 3.29 1.72
C GLN A 93 -8.76 2.27 1.17
N GLY A 94 -8.77 2.06 -0.13
CA GLY A 94 -7.78 1.33 -0.90
C GLY A 94 -7.09 2.24 -1.88
N LEU A 95 -5.78 2.09 -2.06
CA LEU A 95 -4.96 2.90 -2.97
C LEU A 95 -4.03 2.00 -3.78
N ILE A 96 -3.84 2.33 -5.05
CA ILE A 96 -2.74 1.83 -5.87
C ILE A 96 -1.92 3.03 -6.32
N CYS A 97 -0.67 3.09 -5.87
CA CYS A 97 0.27 4.13 -6.26
C CYS A 97 1.44 3.52 -7.04
N GLU A 98 1.99 4.25 -8.01
CA GLU A 98 3.20 3.90 -8.74
C GLU A 98 4.13 5.11 -8.76
N ASN A 99 5.31 4.98 -8.15
CA ASN A 99 6.37 5.99 -8.23
C ASN A 99 5.89 7.45 -8.00
N GLY A 100 5.06 7.66 -6.98
CA GLY A 100 4.51 8.97 -6.61
C GLY A 100 3.23 9.37 -7.33
N GLU A 101 2.69 8.52 -8.21
CA GLU A 101 1.43 8.75 -8.93
C GLU A 101 0.32 7.85 -8.38
N LEU A 102 -0.90 8.37 -8.27
CA LEU A 102 -2.07 7.59 -7.89
C LEU A 102 -2.69 6.97 -9.14
N LEU A 103 -2.72 5.65 -9.21
CA LEU A 103 -3.32 4.92 -10.34
C LEU A 103 -4.81 4.61 -10.10
N ALA A 104 -5.17 4.22 -8.88
CA ALA A 104 -6.55 3.90 -8.52
C ALA A 104 -6.81 4.10 -7.02
N GLU A 105 -8.07 4.38 -6.69
CA GLU A 105 -8.56 4.53 -5.31
C GLU A 105 -10.00 4.03 -5.18
N THR A 106 -10.35 3.47 -4.02
CA THR A 106 -11.74 3.07 -3.71
C THR A 106 -12.61 4.25 -3.28
N ASP A 107 -13.93 4.13 -3.43
CA ASP A 107 -14.85 5.05 -2.76
C ASP A 107 -14.78 4.87 -1.24
N ARG A 108 -14.60 5.96 -0.50
CA ARG A 108 -14.56 5.91 0.97
C ARG A 108 -15.96 5.70 1.55
N PHE A 109 -16.02 4.97 2.68
CA PHE A 109 -17.24 4.65 3.42
C PHE A 109 -18.25 3.78 2.63
N ALA A 110 -17.77 2.98 1.69
CA ALA A 110 -18.60 1.97 1.05
C ALA A 110 -19.14 0.96 2.08
N THR A 111 -20.38 0.53 1.88
CA THR A 111 -21.07 -0.42 2.77
C THR A 111 -20.78 -1.89 2.43
N THR A 112 -20.12 -2.13 1.29
CA THR A 112 -19.72 -3.45 0.80
C THR A 112 -18.24 -3.46 0.45
N GLY A 113 -17.62 -4.64 0.43
CA GLY A 113 -16.24 -4.79 -0.03
C GLY A 113 -16.05 -4.29 -1.46
N GLN A 114 -14.88 -3.68 -1.72
CA GLN A 114 -14.51 -3.12 -3.02
C GLN A 114 -13.21 -3.74 -3.52
N LEU A 115 -13.05 -3.74 -4.84
CA LEU A 115 -11.84 -4.15 -5.54
C LEU A 115 -11.46 -3.05 -6.52
N ILE A 116 -10.23 -2.54 -6.41
CA ILE A 116 -9.62 -1.67 -7.41
C ILE A 116 -8.51 -2.42 -8.12
N ILE A 117 -8.35 -2.14 -9.41
CA ILE A 117 -7.39 -2.80 -10.29
C ILE A 117 -6.72 -1.71 -11.11
N ALA A 118 -5.40 -1.81 -11.24
CA ALA A 118 -4.60 -0.99 -12.13
C ALA A 118 -3.44 -1.81 -12.70
N ASP A 119 -2.98 -1.43 -13.88
CA ASP A 119 -1.77 -1.98 -14.49
C ASP A 119 -0.54 -1.21 -14.00
N ILE A 120 0.51 -1.94 -13.61
CA ILE A 120 1.77 -1.38 -13.10
C ILE A 120 2.87 -1.62 -14.14
N ASP A 121 3.62 -0.57 -14.47
CA ASP A 121 4.77 -0.66 -15.38
C ASP A 121 6.03 -1.09 -14.63
N LEU A 122 6.23 -2.41 -14.55
CA LEU A 122 7.40 -2.99 -13.88
C LEU A 122 8.73 -2.74 -14.62
N GLU A 123 8.70 -2.41 -15.92
CA GLU A 123 9.91 -2.07 -16.66
C GLU A 123 10.39 -0.67 -16.26
N ARG A 124 9.47 0.28 -16.13
CA ARG A 124 9.75 1.63 -15.62
C ARG A 124 10.32 1.60 -14.20
N LEU A 125 9.80 0.73 -13.33
CA LEU A 125 10.27 0.62 -11.93
C LEU A 125 11.63 -0.08 -11.78
N ALA A 126 12.11 -0.76 -12.82
CA ALA A 126 13.38 -1.52 -12.78
C ALA A 126 14.59 -0.74 -13.32
N GLN A 127 14.42 0.52 -13.74
CA GLN A 127 15.47 1.36 -14.34
C GLN A 127 16.39 2.03 -13.31
#